data_AF-A0A7J7R5P2-F1
#
_entry.id   AF-A0A7J7R5P2-F1
#
_cell.length_a   1.000
_cell.length_b   1.000
_cell.length_c   1.000
_cell.angle_alpha   90.00
_cell.angle_beta   90.00
_cell.angle_gamma   90.00
#
_symmetry.space_group_name_H-M   'P 1'
#
loop_
_entity.id
_entity.type
_entity.pdbx_description
1 polymer ?
#
loop_
_entity_poly.entity_id
_entity_poly.type
_entity_poly.pdbx_seq_one_letter_code
_entity_poly.pdbx_strand_id
1 'polypeptide(L)'
;MWMRDGDSCRSRSRQSKVELTCGKSNRLAHVSEPSTCVYALTFETPLVCHPHSLLVYPALPAALQQRWDQVEQDLADELITSQGYEKLLRALFEDAGYLKAPEESESAQQGGGAQSLVFETLESCNKAHKELSKEIKRLKSVLTQHGIPYTKPAETSTSAHLGSKTPIDRAAEQLRGDPGLRGNTL
;
A
#
# COMPACT_ATOMS: atom_id res chain seq x y z
N MET A 1 -4.67 -7.52 -11.26
CA MET A 1 -5.62 -7.22 -10.16
C MET A 1 -6.96 -6.77 -10.73
N TRP A 2 -8.02 -6.83 -9.92
CA TRP A 2 -9.35 -6.31 -10.28
C TRP A 2 -9.70 -5.10 -9.41
N MET A 3 -10.15 -4.03 -10.03
CA MET A 3 -10.74 -2.85 -9.40
C MET A 3 -12.24 -2.89 -9.71
N ARG A 4 -13.11 -3.08 -8.71
CA ARG A 4 -14.55 -3.37 -8.96
C ARG A 4 -15.49 -2.24 -8.59
N ASP A 5 -15.03 -1.30 -7.76
CA ASP A 5 -15.85 -0.26 -7.15
C ASP A 5 -15.72 1.08 -7.90
N GLY A 6 -15.93 1.05 -9.22
CA GLY A 6 -15.99 2.25 -10.05
C GLY A 6 -17.38 2.89 -10.10
N ASP A 7 -17.53 3.95 -10.90
CA ASP A 7 -18.81 4.64 -11.07
C ASP A 7 -19.92 3.70 -11.57
N SER A 8 -21.17 4.03 -11.24
CA SER A 8 -22.34 3.31 -11.74
C SER A 8 -22.39 3.32 -13.28
N CYS A 9 -22.64 2.14 -13.86
CA CYS A 9 -22.74 1.93 -15.28
C CYS A 9 -23.85 0.91 -15.56
N ARG A 10 -25.07 1.42 -15.78
CA ARG A 10 -26.31 0.64 -15.90
C ARG A 10 -26.61 -0.13 -14.61
N SER A 11 -26.59 -1.46 -14.64
CA SER A 11 -26.90 -2.34 -13.51
C SER A 11 -25.67 -2.82 -12.74
N ARG A 12 -24.48 -2.29 -13.03
CA ARG A 12 -23.22 -2.66 -12.38
C ARG A 12 -22.30 -1.46 -12.21
N SER A 13 -21.36 -1.54 -11.29
CA SER A 13 -20.24 -0.59 -11.21
C SER A 13 -19.25 -0.85 -12.34
N ARG A 14 -18.56 0.19 -12.82
CA ARG A 14 -17.43 0.04 -13.74
C ARG A 14 -16.35 -0.81 -13.08
N GLN A 15 -15.78 -1.74 -13.85
CA GLN A 15 -14.72 -2.63 -13.37
C GLN A 15 -13.50 -2.52 -14.28
N SER A 16 -12.32 -2.61 -13.69
CA SER A 16 -11.06 -2.57 -14.43
C SER A 16 -10.18 -3.74 -14.02
N LYS A 17 -9.77 -4.55 -15.01
CA LYS A 17 -8.73 -5.56 -14.87
C LYS A 17 -7.40 -4.92 -15.24
N VAL A 18 -6.50 -4.80 -14.28
CA VAL A 18 -5.16 -4.25 -14.48
C VAL A 18 -4.14 -5.38 -14.48
N GLU A 19 -3.41 -5.49 -15.58
CA GLU A 19 -2.25 -6.37 -15.73
C GLU A 19 -0.97 -5.54 -15.64
N LEU A 20 -0.04 -5.94 -14.77
CA LEU A 20 1.25 -5.28 -14.62
C LEU A 20 2.29 -6.03 -15.44
N THR A 21 3.09 -5.31 -16.23
CA THR A 21 4.16 -5.88 -17.06
C THR A 21 5.47 -5.14 -16.82
N CYS A 22 6.59 -5.84 -16.95
CA CYS A 22 7.90 -5.23 -16.80
C CYS A 22 8.13 -4.22 -17.94
N GLY A 23 8.50 -2.99 -17.60
CA GLY A 23 8.79 -1.94 -18.56
C GLY A 23 9.83 -0.95 -18.04
N LYS A 24 10.38 -0.13 -18.93
CA LYS A 24 11.42 0.86 -18.58
C LYS A 24 10.88 2.10 -17.86
N SER A 25 9.57 2.35 -17.99
CA SER A 25 8.89 3.52 -17.41
C SER A 25 7.48 3.14 -16.99
N ASN A 26 6.92 3.90 -16.05
CA ASN A 26 5.54 3.74 -15.60
C ASN A 26 4.60 4.31 -16.67
N ARG A 27 3.89 3.45 -17.42
CA ARG A 27 2.92 3.91 -18.43
C ARG A 27 1.81 2.90 -18.70
N LEU A 28 0.68 3.41 -19.16
CA LEU A 28 -0.41 2.62 -19.71
C LEU A 28 0.01 2.13 -21.10
N ALA A 29 0.28 0.83 -21.26
CA ALA A 29 0.74 0.24 -22.51
C ALA A 29 -0.43 -0.15 -23.42
N HIS A 30 -1.53 -0.62 -22.84
CA HIS A 30 -2.73 -1.01 -23.57
C HIS A 30 -3.99 -0.75 -22.76
N VAL A 31 -5.09 -0.41 -23.44
CA VAL A 31 -6.43 -0.25 -22.86
C VAL A 31 -7.46 -0.77 -23.85
N SER A 32 -8.40 -1.55 -23.36
CA SER A 32 -9.58 -1.98 -24.12
C SER A 32 -10.81 -2.06 -23.23
N GLU A 33 -11.99 -1.99 -23.85
CA GLU A 33 -13.28 -2.28 -23.21
C GLU A 33 -13.83 -3.58 -23.80
N PRO A 34 -13.37 -4.76 -23.32
CA PRO A 34 -13.80 -6.06 -23.85
C PRO A 34 -15.31 -6.32 -23.67
N SER A 35 -15.94 -5.67 -22.69
CA SER A 35 -17.39 -5.68 -22.53
C SER A 35 -17.82 -4.36 -21.91
N THR A 36 -19.04 -3.91 -22.19
CA THR A 36 -19.54 -2.63 -21.69
C THR A 36 -19.34 -2.49 -20.17
N CYS A 37 -18.72 -1.39 -19.74
CA CYS A 37 -18.37 -1.09 -18.35
C CYS A 37 -17.26 -1.95 -17.73
N VAL A 38 -16.58 -2.80 -18.50
CA VAL A 38 -15.42 -3.60 -18.05
C VAL A 38 -14.21 -3.25 -18.90
N TYR A 39 -13.19 -2.71 -18.25
CA TYR A 39 -11.96 -2.28 -18.90
C TYR A 39 -10.85 -3.29 -18.63
N ALA A 40 -10.02 -3.56 -19.65
CA ALA A 40 -8.79 -4.32 -19.52
C ALA A 40 -7.61 -3.41 -19.85
N LEU A 41 -6.67 -3.29 -18.92
CA LEU A 41 -5.52 -2.40 -19.04
C LEU A 41 -4.23 -3.17 -18.78
N THR A 42 -3.22 -2.89 -19.59
CA THR A 42 -1.84 -3.33 -19.36
C THR A 42 -1.03 -2.12 -18.95
N PHE A 43 -0.47 -2.14 -17.74
CA PHE A 43 0.38 -1.10 -17.21
C PHE A 43 1.82 -1.59 -17.13
N GLU A 44 2.72 -0.92 -17.82
CA GLU A 44 4.14 -1.17 -17.76
C GLU A 44 4.75 -0.43 -16.57
N THR A 45 5.59 -1.12 -15.80
CA THR A 45 6.32 -0.50 -14.68
C THR A 45 7.65 -1.23 -14.42
N PRO A 46 8.74 -0.51 -14.07
CA PRO A 46 9.98 -1.13 -13.62
C PRO A 46 9.82 -1.96 -12.33
N LEU A 47 8.77 -1.69 -11.54
CA LEU A 47 8.55 -2.29 -10.22
C LEU A 47 8.22 -3.79 -10.28
N VAL A 48 7.79 -4.29 -11.44
CA VAL A 48 7.46 -5.71 -11.66
C VAL A 48 8.49 -6.45 -12.50
N CYS A 49 9.69 -5.88 -12.68
CA CYS A 49 10.76 -6.51 -13.47
C CYS A 49 11.57 -7.55 -12.70
N HIS A 50 11.48 -7.59 -11.37
CA HIS A 50 12.22 -8.55 -10.56
C HIS A 50 11.40 -9.86 -10.42
N PRO A 51 12.02 -11.05 -10.43
CA PRO A 51 11.31 -12.32 -10.24
C PRO A 51 10.56 -12.43 -8.91
N HIS A 52 10.99 -11.66 -7.90
CA HIS A 52 10.37 -11.57 -6.58
C HIS A 52 9.49 -10.32 -6.41
N SER A 53 9.09 -9.67 -7.52
CA SER A 53 8.10 -8.60 -7.47
C SER A 53 6.73 -9.16 -7.07
N LEU A 54 5.94 -8.37 -6.35
CA LEU A 54 4.57 -8.70 -5.92
C LEU A 54 4.45 -9.87 -4.93
N LEU A 55 5.55 -10.28 -4.28
CA LEU A 55 5.47 -11.23 -3.17
C LEU A 55 4.83 -10.54 -1.95
N VAL A 56 3.80 -11.17 -1.38
CA VAL A 56 3.08 -10.64 -0.23
C VAL A 56 3.81 -10.98 1.07
N TYR A 57 4.18 -12.25 1.26
CA TYR A 57 4.75 -12.75 2.51
C TYR A 57 6.02 -11.98 2.96
N PRO A 58 7.05 -11.76 2.12
CA PRO A 58 8.24 -11.02 2.52
C PRO A 58 8.00 -9.54 2.83
N ALA A 59 6.90 -8.96 2.31
CA ALA A 59 6.55 -7.57 2.55
C ALA A 59 5.82 -7.35 3.89
N LEU A 60 5.37 -8.43 4.54
CA LEU A 60 4.70 -8.35 5.83
C LEU A 60 5.68 -8.08 6.99
N PRO A 61 5.24 -7.38 8.04
CA PRO A 61 5.97 -7.32 9.30
C PRO A 61 6.19 -8.72 9.89
N ALA A 62 7.33 -8.93 10.56
CA ALA A 62 7.72 -10.23 11.11
C ALA A 62 6.64 -10.88 12.00
N ALA A 63 5.91 -10.09 12.80
CA ALA A 63 4.82 -10.59 13.62
C ALA A 63 3.65 -11.14 12.78
N LEU A 64 3.35 -10.54 11.63
CA LEU A 64 2.33 -11.02 10.71
C LEU A 64 2.82 -12.20 9.88
N GLN A 65 4.11 -12.26 9.54
CA GLN A 65 4.71 -13.45 8.93
C GLN A 65 4.57 -14.68 9.84
N GLN A 66 4.93 -14.56 11.12
CA GLN A 66 4.77 -15.64 12.09
C GLN A 66 3.31 -16.08 12.27
N ARG A 67 2.38 -15.13 12.26
CA ARG A 67 0.94 -15.45 12.27
C ARG A 67 0.52 -16.19 11.01
N TRP A 68 1.02 -15.80 9.84
CA TRP A 68 0.76 -16.54 8.61
C TRP A 68 1.33 -17.96 8.73
N ASP A 69 2.59 -18.12 9.15
CA ASP A 69 3.22 -19.43 9.32
C ASP A 69 2.39 -20.36 10.20
N GLN A 70 1.83 -19.85 11.30
CA GLN A 70 0.94 -20.62 12.16
C GLN A 70 -0.35 -21.03 11.44
N VAL A 71 -0.96 -20.14 10.67
CA VAL A 71 -2.20 -20.43 9.92
C VAL A 71 -1.95 -21.50 8.83
N GLU A 72 -0.78 -21.48 8.18
CA GLU A 72 -0.37 -22.53 7.23
C GLU A 72 -0.18 -23.87 7.94
N GLN A 73 0.49 -23.84 9.11
CA GLN A 73 0.68 -25.04 9.92
C GLN A 73 -0.66 -25.61 10.41
N ASP A 74 -1.58 -24.78 10.90
CA ASP A 74 -2.90 -25.20 11.37
C ASP A 74 -3.74 -25.81 10.23
N LEU A 75 -3.60 -25.31 9.01
CA LEU A 75 -4.24 -25.90 7.83
C LEU A 75 -3.62 -27.25 7.49
N ALA A 76 -2.29 -27.36 7.51
CA ALA A 76 -1.57 -28.60 7.23
C ALA A 76 -1.85 -29.69 8.28
N ASP A 77 -2.03 -29.29 9.54
CA ASP A 77 -2.41 -30.17 10.66
C ASP A 77 -3.92 -30.46 10.70
N GLU A 78 -4.69 -30.00 9.71
CA GLU A 78 -6.15 -30.17 9.58
C GLU A 78 -6.96 -29.63 10.78
N LEU A 79 -6.38 -28.69 11.54
CA LEU A 79 -7.05 -28.03 12.68
C LEU A 79 -8.07 -27.00 12.21
N ILE A 80 -7.89 -26.47 11.00
CA ILE A 80 -8.80 -25.53 10.35
C ILE A 80 -9.21 -26.03 8.96
N THR A 81 -10.38 -25.58 8.51
CA THR A 81 -10.85 -25.83 7.15
C THR A 81 -10.26 -24.81 6.17
N SER A 82 -10.31 -25.09 4.86
CA SER A 82 -9.92 -24.12 3.82
C SER A 82 -10.67 -22.80 3.93
N GLN A 83 -11.95 -22.83 4.33
CA GLN A 83 -12.73 -21.63 4.59
C GLN A 83 -12.20 -20.86 5.82
N GLY A 84 -11.80 -21.57 6.87
CA GLY A 84 -11.16 -20.98 8.05
C GLY A 84 -9.84 -20.30 7.69
N TYR A 85 -9.02 -20.97 6.88
CA TYR A 85 -7.77 -20.43 6.34
C TYR A 85 -8.00 -19.12 5.56
N GLU A 86 -8.92 -19.10 4.60
CA GLU A 86 -9.23 -17.88 3.83
C GLU A 86 -9.69 -16.72 4.73
N LYS A 87 -10.51 -17.01 5.73
CA LYS A 87 -10.99 -16.00 6.69
C LYS A 87 -9.84 -15.43 7.54
N LEU A 88 -8.95 -16.29 8.05
CA LEU A 88 -7.79 -15.88 8.84
C LEU A 88 -6.80 -15.07 8.01
N LEU A 89 -6.55 -15.50 6.78
CA LEU A 89 -5.66 -14.79 5.84
C LEU A 89 -6.23 -13.41 5.48
N ARG A 90 -7.54 -13.30 5.29
CA ARG A 90 -8.21 -12.00 5.07
C ARG A 90 -7.98 -11.05 6.24
N ALA A 91 -8.20 -11.51 7.47
CA ALA A 91 -7.98 -10.70 8.67
C ALA A 91 -6.51 -10.28 8.80
N LEU A 92 -5.56 -11.17 8.46
CA LEU A 92 -4.14 -10.85 8.45
C LEU A 92 -3.80 -9.73 7.45
N PHE A 93 -4.40 -9.74 6.26
CA PHE A 93 -4.21 -8.69 5.26
C PHE A 93 -4.92 -7.38 5.60
N GLU A 94 -6.03 -7.44 6.32
CA GLU A 94 -6.67 -6.26 6.91
C GLU A 94 -5.75 -5.65 7.99
N ASP A 95 -5.20 -6.47 8.90
CA ASP A 95 -4.23 -6.04 9.93
C ASP A 95 -2.95 -5.44 9.31
N ALA A 96 -2.52 -5.97 8.16
CA ALA A 96 -1.38 -5.45 7.40
C ALA A 96 -1.70 -4.16 6.62
N GLY A 97 -2.98 -3.76 6.55
CA GLY A 97 -3.44 -2.61 5.77
C GLY A 97 -3.44 -2.84 4.25
N TYR A 98 -3.38 -4.08 3.79
CA TYR A 98 -3.42 -4.43 2.37
C TYR A 98 -4.85 -4.53 1.83
N LEU A 99 -5.80 -4.91 2.70
CA LEU A 99 -7.23 -4.94 2.39
C LEU A 99 -7.98 -3.94 3.26
N LYS A 100 -9.07 -3.40 2.72
CA LYS A 100 -10.02 -2.60 3.50
C LYS A 100 -10.94 -3.53 4.28
N ALA A 101 -11.22 -3.18 5.53
CA ALA A 101 -12.26 -3.85 6.30
C ALA A 101 -13.62 -3.64 5.61
N PRO A 102 -14.51 -4.64 5.61
CA PRO A 102 -15.81 -4.59 4.92
C PRO A 102 -16.71 -3.42 5.38
N GLU A 103 -16.49 -2.88 6.58
CA GLU A 103 -17.23 -1.75 7.12
C GLU A 103 -16.84 -0.39 6.50
N GLU A 104 -15.66 -0.27 5.88
CA GLU A 104 -15.22 0.97 5.23
C GLU A 104 -15.86 1.22 3.86
N SER A 105 -16.51 0.20 3.27
CA SER A 105 -17.17 0.32 1.96
C SER A 105 -18.56 0.94 2.00
N GLU A 106 -19.25 0.97 3.14
CA GLU A 106 -20.63 1.48 3.23
C GLU A 106 -20.83 2.59 4.28
N SER A 107 -19.81 2.94 5.08
CA SER A 107 -19.96 3.95 6.14
C SER A 107 -18.71 4.81 6.43
N ALA A 108 -17.87 5.09 5.43
CA ALA A 108 -16.82 6.11 5.55
C ALA A 108 -17.37 7.56 5.44
N GLN A 109 -18.41 7.86 6.23
CA GLN A 109 -18.81 9.20 6.65
C GLN A 109 -19.02 9.26 8.17
N GLN A 110 -18.37 8.44 8.99
CA GLN A 110 -18.20 8.77 10.42
C GLN A 110 -17.01 8.02 11.00
N GLY A 111 -15.82 8.62 10.86
CA GLY A 111 -14.60 8.15 11.49
C GLY A 111 -14.60 8.42 13.00
N GLY A 112 -14.50 7.35 13.79
CA GLY A 112 -13.95 7.38 15.12
C GLY A 112 -12.47 6.97 15.06
N GLY A 113 -11.57 7.75 15.66
CA GLY A 113 -10.24 7.25 16.04
C GLY A 113 -8.99 7.97 15.54
N ALA A 114 -9.10 9.17 14.97
CA ALA A 114 -8.08 10.22 14.98
C ALA A 114 -8.75 11.42 14.32
N GLN A 115 -8.69 12.61 14.93
CA GLN A 115 -9.29 13.81 14.34
C GLN A 115 -8.55 14.19 13.04
N SER A 116 -8.88 13.50 11.95
CA SER A 116 -8.64 13.98 10.60
C SER A 116 -9.53 15.19 10.45
N LEU A 117 -8.94 16.39 10.55
CA LEU A 117 -9.62 17.64 10.26
C LEU A 117 -9.92 17.65 8.75
N VAL A 118 -11.02 16.99 8.37
CA VAL A 118 -11.53 17.05 7.00
C VAL A 118 -12.20 18.40 6.85
N PHE A 119 -11.52 19.32 6.18
CA PHE A 119 -12.09 20.60 5.81
C PHE A 119 -13.05 20.40 4.63
N GLU A 120 -14.34 20.66 4.84
CA GLU A 120 -15.37 20.49 3.80
C GLU A 120 -15.18 21.45 2.60
N THR A 121 -14.52 22.58 2.83
CA THR A 121 -14.25 23.59 1.79
C THR A 121 -12.85 24.17 1.89
N LEU A 122 -12.30 24.63 0.76
CA LEU A 122 -11.00 25.30 0.69
C LEU A 122 -10.94 26.55 1.60
N GLU A 123 -12.06 27.26 1.74
CA GLU A 123 -12.16 28.42 2.60
C GLU A 123 -12.03 28.07 4.08
N SER A 124 -12.67 26.97 4.53
CA SER A 124 -12.52 26.47 5.90
C SER A 124 -11.09 26.01 6.20
N CYS A 125 -10.42 25.35 5.24
CA CYS A 125 -9.01 24.97 5.35
C CYS A 125 -8.10 26.19 5.49
N ASN A 126 -8.29 27.20 4.65
CA ASN A 126 -7.49 28.43 4.70
C ASN A 126 -7.67 29.20 6.02
N LYS A 127 -8.90 29.22 6.56
CA LYS A 127 -9.17 29.84 7.86
C LYS A 127 -8.47 29.10 8.99
N ALA A 128 -8.59 27.78 9.04
CA ALA A 128 -7.93 26.95 10.04
C ALA A 128 -6.40 27.05 9.95
N HIS A 129 -5.84 27.07 8.74
CA HIS A 129 -4.41 27.27 8.53
C HIS A 129 -3.92 28.62 9.09
N LYS A 130 -4.70 29.70 8.89
CA LYS A 130 -4.39 31.03 9.47
C LYS A 130 -4.44 31.02 10.99
N GLU A 131 -5.42 30.36 11.59
CA GLU A 131 -5.56 30.23 13.04
C GLU A 131 -4.41 29.40 13.63
N LEU A 132 -4.12 28.24 13.05
CA LEU A 132 -2.99 27.39 13.44
C LEU A 132 -1.66 28.14 13.33
N SER A 133 -1.46 28.90 12.26
CA SER A 133 -0.25 29.70 12.06
C SER A 133 -0.08 30.79 13.14
N LYS A 134 -1.19 31.40 13.60
CA LYS A 134 -1.16 32.36 14.71
C LYS A 134 -0.79 31.67 16.01
N GLU A 135 -1.37 30.49 16.27
CA GLU A 135 -1.11 29.74 17.49
C GLU A 135 0.34 29.24 17.56
N ILE A 136 0.90 28.74 16.45
CA ILE A 136 2.31 28.38 16.36
C ILE A 136 3.21 29.58 16.67
N LYS A 137 2.89 30.77 16.16
CA LYS A 137 3.65 32.00 16.47
C LYS A 137 3.56 32.36 17.95
N ARG A 138 2.37 32.27 18.55
CA ARG A 138 2.14 32.52 19.98
C ARG A 138 2.96 31.55 20.84
N LEU A 139 2.86 30.26 20.56
CA LEU A 139 3.61 29.21 21.27
C LEU A 139 5.12 29.40 21.14
N LYS A 140 5.62 29.74 19.95
CA LYS A 140 7.04 30.06 19.75
C LYS A 140 7.49 31.26 20.57
N SER A 141 6.65 32.29 20.70
CA SER A 141 6.96 33.45 21.54
C SER A 141 7.06 33.05 23.02
N VAL A 142 6.14 32.20 23.50
CA VAL A 142 6.15 31.68 24.88
C VAL A 142 7.40 30.84 25.13
N LEU A 143 7.74 29.91 24.23
CA LEU A 143 8.95 29.09 24.36
C LEU A 143 10.22 29.95 24.39
N THR A 144 10.30 30.97 23.53
CA THR A 144 11.42 31.93 23.53
C THR A 144 11.50 32.72 24.83
N GLN A 145 10.35 33.18 25.37
CA GLN A 145 10.29 33.92 26.63
C GLN A 145 10.77 33.08 27.82
N HIS A 146 10.54 31.77 27.79
CA HIS A 146 10.98 30.82 28.82
C HIS A 146 12.35 30.18 28.53
N GLY A 147 13.06 30.63 27.48
CA GLY A 147 14.40 30.12 27.14
C GLY A 147 14.43 28.67 26.68
N ILE A 148 13.31 28.12 26.19
CA ILE A 148 13.20 26.74 25.74
C ILE A 148 13.53 26.67 24.24
N PRO A 149 14.61 25.99 23.82
CA PRO A 149 14.97 25.87 22.42
C PRO A 149 13.96 25.00 21.65
N TYR A 150 13.46 25.50 20.52
CA TYR A 150 12.58 24.76 19.60
C TYR A 150 13.17 24.76 18.18
N THR A 151 13.61 23.60 17.71
CA THR A 151 14.07 23.38 16.33
C THR A 151 12.92 22.81 15.48
N LYS A 152 12.67 23.41 14.32
CA LYS A 152 11.83 22.79 13.28
C LYS A 152 12.47 21.46 12.85
N PRO A 153 11.74 20.34 12.76
CA PRO A 153 12.19 19.20 11.98
C PRO A 153 12.42 19.67 10.54
N ALA A 154 13.63 19.48 10.02
CA ALA A 154 13.95 19.84 8.64
C ALA A 154 13.25 18.86 7.69
N GLU A 155 12.42 19.40 6.80
CA GLU A 155 11.96 18.72 5.59
C GLU A 155 13.21 18.45 4.72
N THR A 156 13.68 17.21 4.69
CA THR A 156 14.77 16.78 3.82
C THR A 156 14.29 16.76 2.37
N SER A 157 14.83 17.66 1.55
CA SER A 157 14.80 17.56 0.10
C SER A 157 16.11 18.06 -0.49
N THR A 158 16.95 17.07 -0.84
CA THR A 158 17.89 16.98 -1.98
C THR A 158 19.02 18.00 -2.18
N SER A 159 20.27 17.50 -2.22
CA SER A 159 21.18 17.78 -3.35
C SER A 159 22.30 16.74 -3.49
N ALA A 160 22.23 16.04 -4.61
CA ALA A 160 23.26 15.54 -5.52
C ALA A 160 24.73 15.29 -5.07
N HIS A 161 25.19 14.11 -5.51
CA HIS A 161 26.49 13.78 -6.10
C HIS A 161 27.75 13.70 -5.21
N LEU A 162 28.22 12.46 -5.03
CA LEU A 162 29.63 12.09 -5.23
C LEU A 162 29.71 10.62 -5.65
N GLY A 163 30.35 10.38 -6.80
CA GLY A 163 30.44 9.07 -7.43
C GLY A 163 31.68 8.25 -7.06
N SER A 164 31.64 7.02 -7.58
CA SER A 164 32.73 6.07 -7.85
C SER A 164 33.32 5.28 -6.67
N LYS A 165 33.03 3.97 -6.60
CA LYS A 165 33.89 2.87 -7.08
C LYS A 165 33.41 1.51 -6.53
N THR A 166 33.14 0.56 -7.42
CA THR A 166 33.29 -0.90 -7.20
C THR A 166 34.79 -1.23 -6.99
N PRO A 167 35.21 -2.35 -6.34
CA PRO A 167 34.88 -3.71 -6.82
C PRO A 167 34.88 -4.90 -5.80
N ILE A 168 34.31 -6.02 -6.29
CA ILE A 168 34.60 -7.47 -6.05
C ILE A 168 33.95 -8.25 -4.87
N ASP A 169 33.18 -9.27 -5.31
CA ASP A 169 32.93 -10.65 -4.84
C ASP A 169 33.05 -11.01 -3.35
N ARG A 170 31.95 -11.54 -2.78
CA ARG A 170 31.76 -13.01 -2.64
C ARG A 170 30.42 -13.40 -1.99
N ALA A 171 29.97 -14.58 -2.44
CA ALA A 171 29.08 -15.56 -1.81
C ALA A 171 27.58 -15.20 -1.70
N ALA A 172 26.82 -15.77 -2.64
CA ALA A 172 25.37 -15.94 -2.57
C ALA A 172 25.00 -16.85 -1.41
N GLU A 173 24.28 -16.30 -0.43
CA GLU A 173 23.55 -17.07 0.56
C GLU A 173 22.19 -17.44 -0.03
N GLN A 174 22.01 -18.73 -0.22
CA GLN A 174 20.91 -19.33 -0.96
C GLN A 174 19.65 -19.36 -0.09
N LEU A 175 18.84 -18.30 -0.16
CA LEU A 175 17.53 -18.27 0.48
C LEU A 175 16.60 -19.25 -0.25
N ARG A 176 16.12 -20.23 0.51
CA ARG A 176 15.37 -21.41 0.07
C ARG A 176 13.93 -21.01 -0.25
N GLY A 177 13.68 -20.56 -1.48
CA GLY A 177 12.35 -20.43 -2.06
C GLY A 177 12.22 -21.40 -3.22
N ASP A 178 11.29 -22.34 -3.13
CA ASP A 178 11.05 -23.36 -4.15
C ASP A 178 10.32 -22.73 -5.37
N PRO A 179 10.87 -22.78 -6.59
CA PRO A 179 10.15 -22.32 -7.78
C PRO A 179 9.16 -23.41 -8.19
N GLY A 180 7.90 -23.27 -7.77
CA GLY A 180 6.81 -24.18 -8.14
C GLY A 180 6.79 -24.47 -9.65
N LEU A 181 6.95 -25.76 -9.99
CA LEU A 181 6.87 -26.29 -11.33
C LEU A 181 5.50 -25.99 -11.95
N ARG A 182 5.48 -25.14 -12.99
CA ARG A 182 4.36 -25.09 -13.94
C ARG A 182 4.36 -26.37 -14.77
N GLY A 183 3.53 -27.33 -14.39
CA GLY A 183 3.16 -28.45 -15.26
C GLY A 183 2.31 -27.95 -16.42
N ASN A 184 2.92 -27.81 -17.60
CA ASN A 184 2.21 -27.90 -18.86
C ASN A 184 2.02 -29.38 -19.17
N THR A 185 0.78 -29.85 -19.23
CA THR A 185 0.42 -31.08 -19.93
C THR A 185 -0.64 -30.76 -20.97
N LEU A 186 -0.35 -31.26 -22.17
CA LEU A 186 -1.11 -31.24 -23.42
C LEU A 186 -2.54 -31.74 -23.27
#